data_AF-A0A535JB66-F1
#
_entry.id   AF-A0A535JB66-F1
#
_cell.length_a   1.000
_cell.length_b   1.000
_cell.length_c   1.000
_cell.angle_alpha   90.00
_cell.angle_beta   90.00
_cell.angle_gamma   90.00
#
_symmetry.space_group_name_H-M   'P 1'
#
loop_
_entity.id
_entity.type
_entity.pdbx_description
1 polymer ?
#
loop_
_entity_poly.entity_id
_entity_poly.type
_entity_poly.pdbx_seq_one_letter_code
_entity_poly.pdbx_strand_id
1 'polypeptide(L)'
;MRLGRNEETRAYAAAVDPRPLAQLLFDRPSTPWALLEVARNVLVFAPIAVTWYGLSAASLAYAKLLHDRPDLVTQPFLLLWEVGFLGAQGVLNFSTVAMIDASLICILIVLSLALHARSELRGPATRTRTLLKESAIRGLVGHATSLASNDLSGPDADAVLDEMVAEERRIYERAMEREQQLFDLEGAVRDLRQAAADLTRAAGTLSGRGEGAEPEDELPRIGRASGGRM
;
A
#
# COMPACT_ATOMS: atom_id res chain seq x y z
N MET A 1 -20.43 37.98 -38.05
CA MET A 1 -19.98 36.58 -37.88
C MET A 1 -18.47 36.53 -37.62
N ARG A 2 -18.02 36.64 -36.37
CA ARG A 2 -16.58 36.60 -36.01
C ARG A 2 -16.34 36.04 -34.58
N LEU A 3 -17.15 35.08 -34.14
CA LEU A 3 -17.12 34.53 -32.76
C LEU A 3 -16.62 33.07 -32.67
N GLY A 4 -16.43 32.34 -33.78
CA GLY A 4 -16.08 30.90 -33.71
C GLY A 4 -14.59 30.57 -33.52
N ARG A 5 -13.67 31.51 -33.72
CA ARG A 5 -12.22 31.19 -33.78
C ARG A 5 -11.55 31.13 -32.40
N ASN A 6 -12.05 31.90 -31.44
CA ASN A 6 -11.44 32.02 -30.11
C ASN A 6 -11.84 30.86 -29.18
N GLU A 7 -13.02 30.27 -29.38
CA GLU A 7 -13.48 29.08 -28.64
C GLU A 7 -12.75 27.82 -29.10
N GLU A 8 -12.52 27.66 -30.41
CA GLU A 8 -11.72 26.56 -30.95
C GLU A 8 -10.28 26.60 -30.43
N THR A 9 -9.64 27.77 -30.37
CA THR A 9 -8.28 27.89 -29.80
C THR A 9 -8.21 27.57 -28.30
N ARG A 10 -9.28 27.86 -27.53
CA ARG A 10 -9.37 27.49 -26.11
C ARG A 10 -9.62 26.00 -25.91
N ALA A 11 -10.37 25.36 -26.80
CA ALA A 11 -10.59 23.91 -26.79
C ALA A 11 -9.31 23.13 -27.13
N TYR A 12 -8.49 23.61 -28.07
CA TYR A 12 -7.18 23.00 -28.35
C TYR A 12 -6.18 23.18 -27.20
N ALA A 13 -6.21 24.31 -26.49
CA ALA A 13 -5.36 24.54 -25.32
C ALA A 13 -5.72 23.66 -24.11
N ALA A 14 -6.99 23.27 -23.98
CA ALA A 14 -7.46 22.37 -22.91
C ALA A 14 -7.20 20.87 -23.20
N ALA A 15 -7.03 20.48 -24.46
CA ALA A 15 -6.81 19.09 -24.87
C ALA A 15 -5.33 18.66 -24.88
N VAL A 16 -4.39 19.61 -24.89
CA VAL A 16 -2.96 19.31 -24.75
C VAL A 16 -2.62 19.27 -23.26
N ASP A 17 -3.02 18.20 -22.59
CA ASP A 17 -2.55 17.92 -21.24
C ASP A 17 -1.04 17.58 -21.34
N PRO A 18 -0.13 18.45 -20.84
CA PRO A 18 1.31 18.25 -21.00
C PRO A 18 1.85 17.13 -20.10
N ARG A 19 1.04 16.65 -19.15
CA ARG A 19 1.42 15.62 -18.17
C ARG A 19 1.71 14.26 -18.84
N PRO A 20 0.83 13.71 -19.70
CA PRO A 20 1.11 12.46 -20.41
C PRO A 20 2.26 12.58 -21.44
N LEU A 21 2.38 13.72 -22.12
CA LEU A 21 3.45 13.95 -23.10
C LEU A 21 4.84 14.10 -22.45
N ALA A 22 4.90 14.72 -21.27
CA ALA A 22 6.12 14.79 -20.47
C ALA A 22 6.50 13.43 -19.84
N GLN A 23 5.53 12.57 -19.52
CA GLN A 23 5.81 11.21 -19.05
C GLN A 23 6.39 10.32 -20.16
N LEU A 24 5.91 10.49 -21.41
CA LEU A 24 6.41 9.74 -22.57
C LEU A 24 7.83 10.14 -23.01
N LEU A 25 8.27 11.37 -22.73
CA LEU A 25 9.58 11.88 -23.15
C LEU A 25 10.70 11.70 -22.10
N PHE A 26 10.39 11.54 -20.80
CA PHE A 26 11.38 11.70 -19.73
C PHE A 26 11.73 10.46 -18.91
N ASP A 27 11.20 9.28 -19.21
CA ASP A 27 11.74 8.04 -18.66
C ASP A 27 11.95 7.04 -19.79
N ARG A 28 13.16 7.05 -20.37
CA ARG A 28 13.72 5.84 -20.94
C ARG A 28 14.23 5.04 -19.75
N PRO A 29 13.48 4.05 -19.20
CA PRO A 29 14.08 3.18 -18.23
C PRO A 29 15.28 2.53 -18.91
N SER A 30 16.42 2.55 -18.25
CA SER A 30 17.56 1.72 -18.62
C SER A 30 17.04 0.30 -18.83
N THR A 31 17.02 -0.16 -20.09
CA THR A 31 16.40 -1.40 -20.58
C THR A 31 16.58 -2.63 -19.68
N PRO A 32 17.76 -2.91 -19.07
CA PRO A 32 17.92 -4.10 -18.24
C PRO A 32 17.07 -4.07 -16.96
N TRP A 33 16.77 -2.89 -16.42
CA TRP A 33 16.04 -2.79 -15.15
C TRP A 33 14.52 -2.92 -15.32
N ALA A 34 13.96 -2.38 -16.41
CA ALA A 34 12.58 -2.63 -16.77
C ALA A 34 12.36 -4.13 -17.08
N LEU A 35 13.34 -4.76 -17.74
CA LEU A 35 13.31 -6.20 -17.98
C LEU A 35 13.34 -7.00 -16.66
N LEU A 36 14.16 -6.61 -15.68
CA LEU A 36 14.22 -7.26 -14.36
C LEU A 36 12.89 -7.17 -13.59
N GLU A 37 12.18 -6.06 -13.71
CA GLU A 37 10.88 -5.85 -13.06
C GLU A 37 9.80 -6.74 -13.68
N VAL A 38 9.75 -6.82 -15.02
CA VAL A 38 8.86 -7.76 -15.73
C VAL A 38 9.25 -9.21 -15.42
N ALA A 39 10.56 -9.52 -15.43
CA ALA A 39 11.07 -10.84 -15.12
C ALA A 39 10.67 -11.28 -13.71
N ARG A 40 10.78 -10.41 -12.69
CA ARG A 40 10.30 -10.70 -11.33
C ARG A 40 8.80 -11.07 -11.31
N ASN A 41 7.97 -10.30 -12.01
CA ASN A 41 6.52 -10.52 -12.03
C ASN A 41 6.13 -11.84 -12.70
N VAL A 42 6.90 -12.29 -13.68
CA VAL A 42 6.70 -13.61 -14.31
C VAL A 42 7.31 -14.73 -13.46
N LEU A 43 8.52 -14.51 -12.94
CA LEU A 43 9.31 -15.50 -12.21
C LEU A 43 8.66 -15.86 -10.86
N VAL A 44 7.81 -15.00 -10.29
CA VAL A 44 7.04 -15.33 -9.07
C VAL A 44 6.18 -16.60 -9.22
N PHE A 45 5.79 -16.93 -10.44
CA PHE A 45 5.01 -18.13 -10.74
C PHE A 45 5.88 -19.37 -11.00
N ALA A 46 7.19 -19.19 -11.23
CA ALA A 46 8.08 -20.30 -11.56
C ALA A 46 8.21 -21.36 -10.44
N PRO A 47 8.36 -21.01 -9.14
CA PRO A 47 8.39 -21.99 -8.05
C PRO A 47 7.15 -22.90 -8.04
N ILE A 48 5.98 -22.27 -8.12
CA ILE A 48 4.69 -22.96 -8.16
C ILE A 48 4.60 -23.86 -9.40
N ALA A 49 5.01 -23.37 -10.58
CA ALA A 49 5.01 -24.17 -11.80
C ALA A 49 5.93 -25.41 -11.69
N VAL A 50 7.12 -25.25 -11.12
CA VAL A 50 8.10 -26.34 -10.94
C VAL A 50 7.57 -27.39 -9.97
N THR A 51 7.00 -26.98 -8.84
CA THR A 51 6.46 -27.91 -7.84
C THR A 51 5.28 -28.71 -8.39
N TRP A 52 4.33 -28.06 -9.08
CA TRP A 52 3.20 -28.75 -9.72
C TRP A 52 3.66 -29.67 -10.85
N TYR A 53 4.61 -29.24 -11.67
CA TYR A 53 5.17 -30.08 -12.72
C TYR A 53 5.84 -31.33 -12.13
N GLY A 54 6.71 -31.16 -11.14
CA GLY A 54 7.38 -32.26 -10.45
C GLY A 54 6.40 -33.25 -9.82
N LEU A 55 5.37 -32.75 -9.14
CA LEU A 55 4.34 -33.59 -8.52
C LEU A 55 3.51 -34.35 -9.57
N SER A 56 3.17 -33.73 -10.70
CA SER A 56 2.43 -34.37 -11.78
C SER A 56 3.24 -35.52 -12.42
N ALA A 57 4.53 -35.27 -12.70
CA ALA A 57 5.44 -36.27 -13.24
C ALA A 57 5.65 -37.43 -12.26
N ALA A 58 5.83 -37.12 -10.98
CA ALA A 58 5.99 -38.12 -9.92
C ALA A 58 4.72 -38.97 -9.73
N SER A 59 3.55 -38.35 -9.82
CA SER A 59 2.25 -39.04 -9.71
C SER A 59 2.01 -40.01 -10.87
N LEU A 60 2.37 -39.60 -12.11
CA LEU A 60 2.31 -40.47 -13.29
C LEU A 60 3.27 -41.66 -13.17
N ALA A 61 4.50 -41.42 -12.71
CA ALA A 61 5.49 -42.46 -12.51
C ALA A 61 5.08 -43.43 -11.39
N TYR A 62 4.51 -42.92 -10.30
CA TYR A 62 4.00 -43.74 -9.21
C TYR A 62 2.85 -44.65 -9.66
N ALA A 63 1.90 -44.13 -10.44
CA ALA A 63 0.80 -44.92 -10.98
C ALA A 63 1.31 -46.06 -11.88
N LYS A 64 2.30 -45.77 -12.73
CA LYS A 64 2.95 -46.79 -13.57
C LYS A 64 3.70 -47.83 -12.74
N LEU A 65 4.48 -47.39 -11.76
CA LEU A 65 5.24 -48.28 -10.87
C LEU A 65 4.31 -49.24 -10.12
N LEU A 66 3.18 -48.74 -9.63
CA LEU A 66 2.24 -49.54 -8.86
C LEU A 66 1.45 -50.52 -9.73
N HIS A 67 1.24 -50.18 -11.01
CA HIS A 67 0.67 -51.11 -11.98
C HIS A 67 1.60 -52.32 -12.22
N ASP A 68 2.91 -52.06 -12.32
CA ASP A 68 3.91 -53.10 -12.54
C ASP A 68 4.24 -53.88 -11.26
N ARG A 69 4.22 -53.22 -10.10
CA ARG A 69 4.59 -53.76 -8.78
C ARG A 69 3.63 -53.31 -7.68
N PRO A 70 2.49 -54.01 -7.51
CA PRO A 70 1.46 -53.62 -6.54
C PRO A 70 1.91 -53.76 -5.08
N ASP A 71 2.97 -54.52 -4.81
CA ASP A 71 3.57 -54.72 -3.48
C ASP A 71 4.19 -53.42 -2.90
N LEU A 72 4.59 -52.49 -3.77
CA LEU A 72 5.24 -51.24 -3.38
C LEU A 72 4.27 -50.19 -2.81
N VAL A 73 2.95 -50.44 -2.82
CA VAL A 73 1.95 -49.53 -2.21
C VAL A 73 2.18 -49.27 -0.72
N THR A 74 2.87 -50.20 -0.06
CA THR A 74 3.21 -50.11 1.37
C THR A 74 4.33 -49.12 1.64
N GLN A 75 5.10 -48.72 0.61
CA GLN A 75 6.17 -47.74 0.75
C GLN A 75 5.63 -46.31 0.64
N PRO A 76 6.14 -45.36 1.43
CA PRO A 76 5.70 -43.98 1.36
C PRO A 76 6.09 -43.34 0.03
N PHE A 77 5.16 -42.60 -0.59
CA PHE A 77 5.33 -41.95 -1.88
C PHE A 77 6.60 -41.09 -1.97
N LEU A 78 6.89 -40.29 -0.95
CA LEU A 78 8.07 -39.40 -0.94
C LEU A 78 9.38 -40.19 -0.96
N LEU A 79 9.43 -41.35 -0.30
CA LEU A 79 10.62 -42.21 -0.32
C LEU A 79 10.83 -42.78 -1.73
N LEU A 80 9.76 -43.29 -2.35
CA LEU A 80 9.79 -43.78 -3.73
C LEU A 80 10.18 -42.69 -4.72
N TRP A 81 9.74 -41.46 -4.50
CA TRP A 81 10.10 -40.31 -5.33
C TRP A 81 11.56 -39.88 -5.14
N GLU A 82 12.07 -39.90 -3.91
CA GLU A 82 13.48 -39.56 -3.63
C GLU A 82 14.45 -40.54 -4.34
N VAL A 83 14.10 -41.83 -4.38
CA VAL A 83 14.88 -42.84 -5.12
C VAL A 83 14.51 -42.92 -6.63
N GLY A 84 13.64 -42.03 -7.12
CA GLY A 84 13.32 -41.91 -8.54
C GLY A 84 12.45 -43.04 -9.11
N PHE A 85 11.56 -43.64 -8.31
CA PHE A 85 10.63 -44.71 -8.71
C PHE A 85 11.33 -45.89 -9.43
N LEU A 86 12.47 -46.35 -8.91
CA LEU A 86 13.32 -47.41 -9.50
C LEU A 86 13.92 -47.05 -10.88
N GLY A 87 14.19 -45.77 -11.13
CA GLY A 87 14.80 -45.29 -12.38
C GLY A 87 13.79 -44.95 -13.46
N ALA A 88 12.60 -44.48 -13.08
CA ALA A 88 11.60 -44.00 -14.02
C ALA A 88 12.16 -42.84 -14.87
N GLN A 89 12.09 -42.99 -16.20
CA GLN A 89 12.62 -41.99 -17.13
C GLN A 89 11.82 -40.69 -17.05
N GLY A 90 12.53 -39.55 -17.00
CA GLY A 90 11.91 -38.22 -17.01
C GLY A 90 11.39 -37.72 -15.66
N VAL A 91 11.66 -38.43 -14.57
CA VAL A 91 11.31 -37.98 -13.22
C VAL A 91 12.55 -37.46 -12.50
N LEU A 92 12.46 -36.25 -11.99
CA LEU A 92 13.48 -35.69 -11.09
C LEU A 92 13.24 -36.21 -9.67
N ASN A 93 14.31 -36.48 -8.93
CA ASN A 93 14.21 -36.84 -7.52
C ASN A 93 13.57 -35.70 -6.72
N PHE A 94 12.87 -36.04 -5.65
CA PHE A 94 12.23 -35.08 -4.76
C PHE A 94 13.21 -33.99 -4.28
N SER A 95 14.38 -34.38 -3.80
CA SER A 95 15.45 -33.44 -3.39
C SER A 95 15.88 -32.48 -4.50
N THR A 96 15.94 -32.94 -5.75
CA THR A 96 16.29 -32.08 -6.90
C THR A 96 15.20 -31.04 -7.16
N VAL A 97 13.93 -31.45 -7.17
CA VAL A 97 12.80 -30.51 -7.35
C VAL A 97 12.77 -29.50 -6.21
N ALA A 98 12.96 -29.95 -4.97
CA ALA A 98 13.00 -29.09 -3.79
C ALA A 98 14.16 -28.09 -3.83
N MET A 99 15.36 -28.50 -4.26
CA MET A 99 16.49 -27.60 -4.43
C MET A 99 16.24 -26.55 -5.52
N ILE A 100 15.63 -26.94 -6.64
CA ILE A 100 15.25 -26.00 -7.71
C ILE A 100 14.28 -24.97 -7.16
N ASP A 101 13.22 -25.41 -6.48
CA ASP A 101 12.19 -24.53 -5.90
C ASP A 101 12.79 -23.55 -4.86
N ALA A 102 13.60 -24.08 -3.93
CA ALA A 102 14.29 -23.28 -2.93
C ALA A 102 15.23 -22.24 -3.57
N SER A 103 15.95 -22.62 -4.63
CA SER A 103 16.83 -21.71 -5.36
C SER A 103 16.06 -20.60 -6.09
N LEU A 104 14.91 -20.92 -6.70
CA LEU A 104 14.04 -19.95 -7.36
C LEU A 104 13.47 -18.94 -6.37
N ILE A 105 12.99 -19.41 -5.21
CA ILE A 105 12.50 -18.55 -4.14
C ILE A 105 13.63 -17.64 -3.63
N CYS A 106 14.83 -18.18 -3.41
CA CYS A 106 15.99 -17.39 -2.98
C CYS A 106 16.32 -16.29 -4.00
N ILE A 107 16.35 -16.61 -5.29
CA ILE A 107 16.57 -15.64 -6.37
C ILE A 107 15.48 -14.56 -6.35
N LEU A 108 14.20 -14.93 -6.18
CA LEU A 108 13.09 -13.98 -6.11
C LEU A 108 13.20 -13.02 -4.92
N ILE A 109 13.63 -13.52 -3.76
CA ILE A 109 13.88 -12.70 -2.58
C ILE A 109 15.00 -11.70 -2.87
N VAL A 110 16.16 -12.17 -3.35
CA VAL A 110 17.30 -11.32 -3.68
C VAL A 110 16.92 -10.27 -4.72
N LEU A 111 16.19 -10.66 -5.77
CA LEU A 111 15.72 -9.76 -6.81
C LEU A 111 14.74 -8.72 -6.27
N SER A 112 13.83 -9.11 -5.38
CA SER A 112 12.88 -8.20 -4.73
C SER A 112 13.60 -7.19 -3.84
N LEU A 113 14.56 -7.63 -3.03
CA LEU A 113 15.37 -6.75 -2.19
C LEU A 113 16.21 -5.79 -3.04
N ALA A 114 16.84 -6.28 -4.11
CA ALA A 114 17.65 -5.46 -5.01
C ALA A 114 16.83 -4.37 -5.70
N LEU A 115 15.61 -4.69 -6.18
CA LEU A 115 14.70 -3.72 -6.76
C LEU A 115 14.22 -2.70 -5.70
N HIS A 116 13.90 -3.17 -4.50
CA HIS A 116 13.43 -2.31 -3.41
C HIS A 116 14.53 -1.33 -2.95
N ALA A 117 15.73 -1.82 -2.61
CA ALA A 117 16.86 -0.97 -2.22
C ALA A 117 17.18 0.10 -3.29
N ARG A 118 17.06 -0.25 -4.57
CA ARG A 118 17.27 0.68 -5.67
C ARG A 118 16.14 1.71 -5.81
N SER A 119 14.89 1.33 -5.55
CA SER A 119 13.77 2.27 -5.50
C SER A 119 13.93 3.26 -4.35
N GLU A 120 14.41 2.82 -3.18
CA GLU A 120 14.70 3.71 -2.06
C GLU A 120 15.84 4.67 -2.37
N LEU A 121 16.93 4.20 -2.99
CA LEU A 121 18.03 5.08 -3.41
C LEU A 121 17.63 6.09 -4.49
N ARG A 122 16.63 5.77 -5.32
CA ARG A 122 16.08 6.71 -6.32
C ARG A 122 14.98 7.62 -5.75
N GLY A 123 14.30 7.20 -4.68
CA GLY A 123 13.23 7.92 -4.00
C GLY A 123 13.54 9.39 -3.64
N PRO A 124 14.73 9.73 -3.12
CA PRO A 124 15.10 11.13 -2.85
C PRO A 124 15.14 11.98 -4.13
N ALA A 125 15.61 11.40 -5.24
CA ALA A 125 15.76 12.09 -6.52
C ALA A 125 14.42 12.24 -7.25
N THR A 126 13.51 11.27 -7.16
CA THR A 126 12.14 11.40 -7.69
C THR A 126 11.32 12.40 -6.90
N ARG A 127 11.43 12.40 -5.56
CA ARG A 127 10.68 13.33 -4.69
C ARG A 127 11.14 14.78 -4.86
N THR A 128 12.44 15.02 -5.00
CA THR A 128 12.95 16.37 -5.33
C THR A 128 12.55 16.80 -6.73
N ARG A 129 12.54 15.90 -7.73
CA ARG A 129 12.07 16.21 -9.08
C ARG A 129 10.58 16.53 -9.14
N THR A 130 9.72 15.87 -8.36
CA THR A 130 8.29 16.21 -8.30
C THR A 130 8.07 17.59 -7.67
N LEU A 131 8.81 17.91 -6.60
CA LEU A 131 8.73 19.22 -5.95
C LEU A 131 9.28 20.34 -6.85
N LEU A 132 10.39 20.10 -7.56
CA LEU A 132 10.94 21.05 -8.53
C LEU A 132 9.99 21.27 -9.71
N LYS A 133 9.35 20.22 -10.23
CA LYS A 133 8.33 20.32 -11.29
C LYS A 133 7.11 21.14 -10.84
N GLU A 134 6.66 20.96 -9.61
CA GLU A 134 5.55 21.75 -9.06
C GLU A 134 5.93 23.24 -8.95
N SER A 135 7.14 23.55 -8.48
CA SER A 135 7.63 24.94 -8.42
C SER A 135 7.79 25.57 -9.80
N ALA A 136 8.26 24.82 -10.80
CA ALA A 136 8.44 25.31 -12.16
C ALA A 136 7.10 25.57 -12.85
N ILE A 137 6.12 24.68 -12.67
CA ILE A 137 4.75 24.89 -13.18
C ILE A 137 4.12 26.12 -12.51
N ARG A 138 4.23 26.24 -11.18
CA ARG A 138 3.69 27.38 -10.43
C ARG A 138 4.35 28.70 -10.85
N GLY A 139 5.66 28.70 -11.10
CA GLY A 139 6.39 29.85 -11.60
C GLY A 139 5.99 30.24 -13.03
N LEU A 140 5.83 29.27 -13.93
CA LEU A 140 5.36 29.50 -15.31
C LEU A 140 3.92 30.03 -15.34
N VAL A 141 3.04 29.46 -14.52
CA VAL A 141 1.66 29.95 -14.38
C VAL A 141 1.66 31.37 -13.82
N GLY A 142 2.43 31.65 -12.77
CA GLY A 142 2.56 33.00 -12.22
C GLY A 142 3.09 34.02 -13.23
N HIS A 143 4.06 33.62 -14.06
CA HIS A 143 4.60 34.48 -15.12
C HIS A 143 3.60 34.72 -16.26
N ALA A 144 2.87 33.68 -16.69
CA ALA A 144 1.82 33.79 -17.70
C ALA A 144 0.65 34.65 -17.21
N THR A 145 0.24 34.48 -15.95
CA THR A 145 -0.78 35.34 -15.31
C THR A 145 -0.28 36.77 -15.20
N SER A 146 0.96 37.01 -14.79
CA SER A 146 1.54 38.36 -14.72
C SER A 146 1.60 39.04 -16.08
N LEU A 147 1.97 38.33 -17.14
CA LEU A 147 1.97 38.85 -18.51
C LEU A 147 0.55 39.15 -19.00
N ALA A 148 -0.42 38.28 -18.69
CA ALA A 148 -1.83 38.50 -19.00
C ALA A 148 -2.42 39.68 -18.23
N SER A 149 -2.09 39.84 -16.94
CA SER A 149 -2.49 41.00 -16.12
C SER A 149 -1.86 42.30 -16.63
N ASN A 150 -0.62 42.26 -17.12
CA ASN A 150 0.04 43.43 -17.68
C ASN A 150 -0.61 43.86 -19.02
N ASP A 151 -1.09 42.91 -19.82
CA ASP A 151 -1.82 43.15 -21.07
C ASP A 151 -3.29 43.62 -20.85
N LEU A 152 -3.80 43.45 -19.63
CA LEU A 152 -5.15 43.86 -19.23
C LEU A 152 -5.23 45.29 -18.69
N SER A 153 -4.14 46.07 -18.65
CA SER A 153 -4.05 47.43 -18.04
C SER A 153 -4.83 48.55 -18.77
N GLY A 154 -6.02 48.25 -19.28
CA GLY A 154 -7.06 49.21 -19.64
C GLY A 154 -8.17 49.27 -18.57
N PRO A 155 -9.21 50.09 -18.75
CA PRO A 155 -10.28 50.32 -17.77
C PRO A 155 -11.09 49.06 -17.35
N ASP A 156 -10.89 47.92 -18.01
CA ASP A 156 -11.45 46.62 -17.61
C ASP A 156 -10.59 45.88 -16.55
N ALA A 157 -9.32 46.25 -16.34
CA ALA A 157 -8.45 45.64 -15.31
C ALA A 157 -8.94 45.92 -13.90
N ASP A 158 -9.42 47.13 -13.62
CA ASP A 158 -9.89 47.50 -12.28
C ASP A 158 -11.14 46.69 -11.90
N ALA A 159 -12.03 46.42 -12.87
CA ALA A 159 -13.20 45.58 -12.66
C ALA A 159 -12.84 44.10 -12.42
N VAL A 160 -11.86 43.58 -13.16
CA VAL A 160 -11.37 42.20 -12.99
C VAL A 160 -10.57 42.05 -11.69
N LEU A 161 -9.81 43.06 -11.28
CA LEU A 161 -9.13 43.10 -9.98
C LEU A 161 -10.12 43.10 -8.82
N ASP A 162 -11.19 43.90 -8.91
CA ASP A 162 -12.26 43.89 -7.90
C ASP A 162 -12.99 42.54 -7.86
N GLU A 163 -13.24 41.91 -9.01
CA GLU A 163 -13.83 40.57 -9.10
C GLU A 163 -12.92 39.51 -8.49
N MET A 164 -11.61 39.55 -8.75
CA MET A 164 -10.63 38.63 -8.18
C MET A 164 -10.49 38.80 -6.67
N VAL A 165 -10.50 40.03 -6.15
CA VAL A 165 -10.50 40.31 -4.70
C VAL A 165 -11.78 39.80 -4.05
N ALA A 166 -12.92 39.94 -4.73
CA ALA A 166 -14.19 39.39 -4.25
C ALA A 166 -14.19 37.85 -4.25
N GLU A 167 -13.56 37.22 -5.25
CA GLU A 167 -13.45 35.76 -5.34
C GLU A 167 -12.46 35.18 -4.32
N GLU A 168 -11.33 35.86 -4.09
CA GLU A 168 -10.37 35.51 -3.03
C GLU A 168 -11.06 35.53 -1.65
N ARG A 169 -11.85 36.57 -1.35
CA ARG A 169 -12.63 36.63 -0.10
C ARG A 169 -13.61 35.46 0.03
N ARG A 170 -14.32 35.10 -1.04
CA ARG A 170 -15.23 33.93 -1.03
C ARG A 170 -14.51 32.61 -0.83
N ILE A 171 -13.29 32.48 -1.36
CA ILE A 171 -12.46 31.28 -1.15
C ILE A 171 -12.01 31.20 0.30
N TYR A 172 -11.58 32.31 0.90
CA TYR A 172 -11.21 32.37 2.32
C TYR A 172 -12.39 32.05 3.25
N GLU A 173 -13.58 32.58 2.97
CA GLU A 173 -14.79 32.27 3.75
C GLU A 173 -15.12 30.76 3.71
N ARG A 174 -15.11 30.15 2.52
CA ARG A 174 -15.34 28.70 2.38
C ARG A 174 -14.24 27.87 3.04
N ALA A 175 -12.99 28.32 3.02
CA ALA A 175 -11.88 27.64 3.66
C ALA A 175 -12.01 27.67 5.19
N MET A 176 -12.40 28.81 5.75
CA MET A 176 -12.68 28.98 7.18
C MET A 176 -13.83 28.09 7.64
N GLU A 177 -14.93 28.02 6.88
CA GLU A 177 -16.04 27.11 7.18
C GLU A 177 -15.59 25.64 7.19
N ARG A 178 -14.71 25.25 6.26
CA ARG A 178 -14.17 23.88 6.20
C ARG A 178 -13.25 23.58 7.38
N GLU A 179 -12.43 24.52 7.81
CA GLU A 179 -11.56 24.36 8.97
C GLU A 179 -12.39 24.22 10.25
N GLN A 180 -13.44 25.01 10.40
CA GLN A 180 -14.35 24.89 11.54
C GLN A 180 -15.12 23.56 11.55
N GLN A 181 -15.62 23.09 10.40
CA GLN A 181 -16.25 21.77 10.28
C GLN A 181 -15.30 20.63 10.65
N LEU A 182 -14.01 20.73 10.30
CA LEU A 182 -13.00 19.75 10.67
C LEU A 182 -12.73 19.75 12.18
N PHE A 183 -12.69 20.94 12.79
CA PHE A 183 -12.52 21.09 14.23
C PHE A 183 -13.70 20.48 15.00
N ASP A 184 -14.94 20.73 14.56
CA ASP A 184 -16.14 20.15 15.14
C ASP A 184 -16.18 18.62 14.98
N LEU A 185 -15.75 18.11 13.82
CA LEU A 185 -15.64 16.67 13.58
C LEU A 185 -14.58 16.02 14.49
N GLU A 186 -13.44 16.67 14.69
CA GLU A 186 -12.40 16.19 15.61
C GLU A 186 -12.93 16.12 17.05
N GLY A 187 -13.69 17.13 17.47
CA GLY A 187 -14.40 17.15 18.76
C GLY A 187 -15.36 15.96 18.89
N ALA A 188 -16.25 15.77 17.91
CA ALA A 188 -17.22 14.68 17.92
C ALA A 188 -16.56 13.29 17.97
N VAL A 189 -15.44 13.11 17.25
CA VAL A 189 -14.68 11.85 17.28
C VAL A 189 -14.04 11.61 18.65
N ARG A 190 -13.54 12.67 19.30
CA ARG A 190 -12.99 12.59 20.66
C ARG A 190 -14.06 12.18 21.67
N ASP A 191 -15.24 12.79 21.58
CA ASP A 191 -16.38 12.47 22.45
C ASP A 191 -16.87 11.03 22.24
N LEU A 192 -16.94 10.58 20.99
CA LEU A 192 -17.31 9.20 20.65
C LEU A 192 -16.33 8.18 21.26
N ARG A 193 -15.02 8.46 21.18
CA ARG A 193 -13.99 7.60 21.80
C ARG A 193 -14.12 7.55 23.32
N GLN A 194 -14.41 8.68 23.94
CA GLN A 194 -14.60 8.75 25.39
C GLN A 194 -15.84 7.96 25.84
N ALA A 195 -16.96 8.14 25.15
CA ALA A 195 -18.19 7.38 25.40
C ALA A 195 -17.98 5.87 25.21
N ALA A 196 -17.24 5.46 24.18
CA ALA A 196 -16.89 4.05 23.97
C ALA A 196 -16.04 3.50 25.13
N ALA A 197 -15.05 4.26 25.62
CA ALA A 197 -14.22 3.87 26.75
C ALA A 197 -15.01 3.78 28.07
N ASP A 198 -16.00 4.67 28.27
CA ASP A 198 -16.93 4.61 29.41
C ASP A 198 -17.84 3.39 29.32
N LEU A 199 -18.37 3.05 28.13
CA LEU A 199 -19.16 1.84 27.90
C LEU A 199 -18.34 0.57 28.16
N THR A 200 -17.09 0.50 27.70
CA THR A 200 -16.21 -0.65 27.99
C THR A 200 -15.95 -0.80 29.48
N ARG A 201 -15.73 0.31 30.21
CA ARG A 201 -15.57 0.29 31.67
C ARG A 201 -16.86 -0.17 32.38
N ALA A 202 -18.02 0.33 31.96
CA ALA A 202 -19.31 -0.07 32.52
C ALA A 202 -19.65 -1.55 32.23
N ALA A 203 -19.31 -2.06 31.04
CA ALA A 203 -19.45 -3.48 30.72
C ALA A 203 -18.52 -4.35 31.59
N GLY A 204 -17.28 -3.90 31.83
CA GLY A 204 -16.34 -4.58 32.72
C GLY A 204 -16.80 -4.65 34.17
N THR A 205 -17.41 -3.59 34.70
CA THR A 205 -17.95 -3.60 36.08
C THR A 205 -19.19 -4.48 36.21
N LEU A 206 -20.04 -4.55 35.19
CA LEU A 206 -21.18 -5.48 35.16
C LEU A 206 -20.72 -6.95 35.05
N SER A 207 -19.69 -7.23 34.24
CA SER A 207 -19.11 -8.58 34.13
C SER A 207 -18.45 -9.01 35.44
N GLY A 208 -17.65 -8.15 36.06
CA GLY A 208 -16.98 -8.45 37.34
C GLY A 208 -17.94 -8.55 38.53
N ARG A 209 -19.12 -7.93 38.46
CA ARG A 209 -20.17 -8.05 39.49
C ARG A 209 -20.99 -9.33 39.35
N GLY A 210 -20.94 -10.02 38.21
CA GLY A 210 -21.55 -11.33 38.00
C GLY A 210 -20.76 -12.50 38.58
N GLU A 211 -19.47 -12.33 38.87
CA GLU A 211 -18.57 -13.39 39.38
C GLU A 211 -18.25 -13.30 40.88
N GLY A 212 -18.77 -12.29 41.60
CA GLY A 212 -18.27 -11.91 42.95
C GLY A 212 -19.24 -11.94 44.13
N ALA A 213 -20.42 -12.57 44.03
CA ALA A 213 -21.32 -12.78 45.19
C ALA A 213 -21.71 -14.26 45.19
N GLU A 214 -21.22 -15.16 46.07
CA GLU A 214 -20.94 -15.18 47.53
C GLU A 214 -19.96 -16.36 47.83
N PRO A 215 -19.59 -16.76 49.09
CA PRO A 215 -19.76 -16.17 50.45
C PRO A 215 -18.45 -16.21 51.30
N GLU A 216 -18.60 -15.91 52.61
CA GLU A 216 -17.83 -16.42 53.78
C GLU A 216 -16.80 -15.52 54.49
N ASP A 217 -17.27 -14.99 55.63
CA ASP A 217 -16.76 -15.28 56.99
C ASP A 217 -15.31 -14.92 57.34
N GLU A 218 -15.11 -13.76 57.98
CA GLU A 218 -13.98 -13.60 58.90
C GLU A 218 -14.27 -12.56 60.03
N LEU A 219 -14.38 -13.09 61.25
CA LEU A 219 -14.52 -12.37 62.52
C LEU A 219 -13.26 -11.52 62.84
N PRO A 220 -13.38 -10.27 63.32
CA PRO A 220 -12.24 -9.51 63.79
C PRO A 220 -11.84 -9.92 65.22
N ARG A 221 -10.62 -10.47 65.36
CA ARG A 221 -9.96 -10.69 66.65
C ARG A 221 -9.72 -9.36 67.37
N ILE A 222 -10.21 -9.31 68.60
CA ILE A 222 -9.97 -8.28 69.60
C ILE A 222 -8.48 -8.31 70.01
N GLY A 223 -7.78 -7.19 69.81
CA GLY A 223 -6.37 -6.99 70.18
C GLY A 223 -6.13 -5.60 70.77
N ARG A 224 -6.20 -5.55 72.10
CA ARG A 224 -5.94 -4.45 73.05
C ARG A 224 -4.95 -3.33 72.65
N ALA A 225 -5.42 -2.11 72.90
CA ALA A 225 -4.80 -0.98 73.59
C ALA A 225 -3.43 -1.19 74.26
N SER A 226 -2.53 -0.20 74.13
CA SER A 226 -2.15 0.73 75.21
C SER A 226 -0.75 1.32 75.01
N GLY A 227 -0.59 2.60 75.38
CA GLY A 227 0.68 3.30 75.56
C GLY A 227 0.89 4.38 74.50
N GLY A 228 0.90 5.67 74.79
CA GLY A 228 1.18 6.36 76.04
C GLY A 228 2.09 7.53 75.66
N ARG A 229 1.53 8.75 75.70
CA ARG A 229 2.20 10.02 75.41
C ARG A 229 3.34 10.28 76.41
N MET A 230 4.41 10.91 75.93
CA MET A 230 5.15 11.90 76.71
C MET A 230 4.53 13.27 76.45
#